data_AF-A0A0F2PAQ2-F1
#
_entry.id   AF-A0A0F2PAQ2-F1
#
_cell.length_a   1.000
_cell.length_b   1.000
_cell.length_c   1.000
_cell.angle_alpha   90.00
_cell.angle_beta   90.00
_cell.angle_gamma   90.00
#
_symmetry.space_group_name_H-M   'P 1'
#
loop_
_entity.id
_entity.type
_entity.pdbx_description
1 polymer ?
#
loop_
_entity_poly.entity_id
_entity_poly.type
_entity_poly.pdbx_seq_one_letter_code
_entity_poly.pdbx_strand_id
1 'polypeptide(L)'
;MAIAPARSFAQTYMPTGQTVAARYATYAVLAFAGSMLIAIAGKFQIPFWPVSASLQTLAIFVIAAAFGRKLAVATLLLYLAEGAAGLPVFYQGGGLAYFAGPTTGYLVGFVIAAGLTGYAADLGLDRN
;
A
#
# COMPACT_ATOMS: atom_id res chain seq x y z
N MET A 1 27.99 2.01 11.57
CA MET A 1 27.49 0.93 10.70
C MET A 1 26.63 1.58 9.63
N ALA A 2 27.17 1.79 8.43
CA ALA A 2 26.43 2.44 7.34
C ALA A 2 25.59 1.38 6.63
N ILE A 3 24.27 1.44 6.79
CA ILE A 3 23.34 0.55 6.12
C ILE A 3 23.29 1.01 4.66
N ALA A 4 23.90 0.25 3.75
CA ALA A 4 23.79 0.53 2.32
C ALA A 4 22.31 0.39 1.90
N PRO A 5 21.77 1.26 1.03
CA PRO A 5 20.39 1.13 0.58
C PRO A 5 20.24 -0.17 -0.21
N ALA A 6 19.53 -1.15 0.36
CA ALA A 6 19.18 -2.37 -0.33
C ALA A 6 18.07 -2.04 -1.34
N ARG A 7 18.11 -2.70 -2.50
CA ARG A 7 17.01 -2.60 -3.48
C ARG A 7 15.80 -3.32 -2.91
N SER A 8 14.61 -2.73 -3.05
CA SER A 8 13.37 -3.39 -2.59
C SER A 8 13.19 -4.75 -3.26
N PHE A 9 12.38 -5.64 -2.65
CA PHE A 9 12.12 -6.98 -3.19
C PHE A 9 11.65 -6.90 -4.66
N ALA A 10 10.71 -6.00 -4.95
CA ALA A 10 10.23 -5.72 -6.30
C ALA A 10 11.37 -5.29 -7.25
N GLN A 11 12.32 -4.46 -6.82
CA GLN A 11 13.46 -4.04 -7.64
C GLN A 11 14.52 -5.13 -7.82
N THR A 12 14.61 -6.08 -6.88
CA THR A 12 15.59 -7.17 -6.91
C THR A 12 15.19 -8.25 -7.92
N TYR A 13 13.91 -8.59 -8.00
CA TYR A 13 13.40 -9.63 -8.92
C TYR A 13 12.89 -9.08 -10.25
N MET A 14 12.96 -7.76 -10.47
CA MET A 14 12.63 -7.16 -11.75
C MET A 14 13.65 -7.54 -12.83
N PRO A 15 13.22 -7.98 -14.04
CA PRO A 15 14.12 -8.32 -15.13
C PRO A 15 15.07 -7.17 -15.46
N THR A 16 16.37 -7.44 -15.37
CA THR A 16 17.42 -6.46 -15.70
C THR A 16 17.57 -6.43 -17.22
N GLY A 17 17.31 -5.27 -17.86
CA GLY A 17 17.31 -5.13 -19.33
C GLY A 17 16.02 -4.58 -19.95
N GLN A 18 15.00 -4.30 -19.15
CA GLN A 18 13.75 -3.69 -19.64
C GLN A 18 13.92 -2.22 -20.06
N THR A 19 13.17 -1.82 -21.09
CA THR A 19 13.00 -0.40 -21.44
C THR A 19 12.34 0.36 -20.29
N VAL A 20 12.60 1.67 -20.22
CA VAL A 20 12.03 2.53 -19.17
C VAL A 20 10.49 2.43 -19.14
N ALA A 21 9.85 2.31 -20.30
CA ALA A 21 8.40 2.14 -20.43
C ALA A 21 7.89 0.83 -19.80
N ALA A 22 8.56 -0.30 -20.04
CA ALA A 22 8.16 -1.60 -19.49
C ALA A 22 8.29 -1.65 -17.95
N ARG A 23 9.28 -0.93 -17.40
CA ARG A 23 9.43 -0.77 -15.94
C ARG A 23 8.26 -0.02 -15.31
N TYR A 24 7.87 1.11 -15.90
CA TYR A 24 6.71 1.88 -15.41
C TYR A 24 5.41 1.10 -15.56
N ALA A 25 5.22 0.37 -16.66
CA ALA A 25 4.07 -0.51 -16.83
C ALA A 25 4.01 -1.59 -15.73
N THR A 26 5.14 -2.22 -15.40
CA THR A 26 5.21 -3.20 -14.32
C THR A 26 4.87 -2.57 -12.97
N TYR A 27 5.40 -1.37 -12.66
CA TYR A 27 5.05 -0.67 -11.42
C TYR A 27 3.57 -0.30 -11.34
N ALA A 28 2.97 0.15 -12.44
CA ALA A 28 1.55 0.45 -12.50
C ALA A 28 0.69 -0.80 -12.24
N VAL A 29 1.04 -1.93 -12.86
CA VAL A 29 0.36 -3.21 -12.64
C VAL A 29 0.50 -3.67 -11.19
N LEU A 30 1.69 -3.58 -10.60
CA LEU A 30 1.91 -3.93 -9.20
C LEU A 30 1.13 -3.02 -8.25
N ALA A 31 1.12 -1.71 -8.51
CA ALA A 31 0.37 -0.76 -7.70
C ALA A 31 -1.14 -1.03 -7.75
N PHE A 32 -1.68 -1.28 -8.93
CA PHE A 32 -3.09 -1.62 -9.12
C PHE A 32 -3.45 -2.97 -8.48
N ALA A 33 -2.64 -4.00 -8.68
CA ALA A 33 -2.85 -5.30 -8.02
C ALA A 33 -2.79 -5.17 -6.49
N GLY A 34 -1.87 -4.35 -5.98
CA GLY A 34 -1.76 -4.03 -4.56
C GLY A 34 -2.99 -3.28 -4.03
N SER A 35 -3.50 -2.28 -4.74
CA SER A 35 -4.69 -1.53 -4.31
C SER A 35 -5.94 -2.43 -4.28
N MET A 36 -6.10 -3.31 -5.27
CA MET A 36 -7.16 -4.32 -5.28
C MET A 36 -7.06 -5.27 -4.09
N LEU A 37 -5.84 -5.74 -3.77
CA LEU A 37 -5.63 -6.62 -2.61
C LEU A 37 -6.04 -5.93 -1.30
N ILE A 38 -5.68 -4.66 -1.13
CA ILE A 38 -6.07 -3.84 0.03
C ILE A 38 -7.60 -3.72 0.10
N ALA A 39 -8.25 -3.41 -1.03
CA ALA A 39 -9.70 -3.25 -1.10
C ALA A 39 -10.44 -4.56 -0.73
N ILE A 40 -9.98 -5.70 -1.25
CA ILE A 40 -10.54 -7.02 -0.93
C ILE A 40 -10.33 -7.35 0.54
N ALA A 41 -9.10 -7.16 1.05
CA ALA A 41 -8.78 -7.40 2.46
C ALA A 41 -9.61 -6.51 3.41
N GLY A 42 -9.94 -5.28 3.00
CA GLY A 42 -10.80 -4.38 3.77
C GLY A 42 -12.26 -4.82 3.89
N LYS A 43 -12.75 -5.73 3.03
CA LYS A 43 -14.09 -6.32 3.19
C LYS A 43 -14.13 -7.38 4.28
N PHE A 44 -12.99 -8.00 4.61
CA PHE A 44 -12.88 -8.96 5.70
C PHE A 44 -12.65 -8.23 7.02
N GLN A 45 -13.72 -7.99 7.75
CA GLN A 45 -13.69 -7.24 8.98
C GLN A 45 -14.46 -7.92 10.10
N ILE A 46 -14.00 -7.65 11.31
CA ILE A 46 -14.65 -8.02 12.56
C ILE A 46 -15.30 -6.74 13.09
N PRO A 47 -16.63 -6.72 13.28
CA PRO A 47 -17.32 -5.52 13.76
C PRO A 47 -16.85 -5.19 15.17
N PHE A 48 -16.24 -4.02 15.33
CA PHE A 48 -15.78 -3.45 16.58
C PHE A 48 -16.32 -2.01 16.70
N TRP A 49 -16.61 -1.57 17.92
CA TRP A 49 -17.06 -0.20 18.20
C TRP A 49 -15.90 0.60 18.80
N PRO A 50 -15.57 1.82 18.32
CA PRO A 50 -16.24 2.63 17.30
C PRO A 50 -15.78 2.40 15.83
N VAL A 51 -14.72 1.62 15.59
CA VAL A 51 -14.18 1.33 14.25
C VAL A 51 -13.94 -0.17 14.10
N SER A 52 -14.41 -0.75 12.99
CA SER A 52 -14.20 -2.17 12.67
C SER A 52 -12.73 -2.49 12.43
N ALA A 53 -12.26 -3.59 13.02
CA ALA A 53 -10.95 -4.14 12.73
C ALA A 53 -11.02 -4.95 11.42
N SER A 54 -10.09 -4.74 10.49
CA SER A 54 -10.08 -5.42 9.19
C SER A 54 -8.70 -5.97 8.81
N LEU A 55 -8.69 -6.94 7.90
CA LEU A 55 -7.45 -7.47 7.29
C LEU A 55 -6.75 -6.46 6.39
N GLN A 56 -7.35 -5.29 6.15
CA GLN A 56 -6.75 -4.19 5.39
C GLN A 56 -5.38 -3.79 5.95
N THR A 57 -5.29 -3.69 7.28
CA THR A 57 -4.05 -3.32 7.99
C THR A 57 -2.92 -4.29 7.68
N LEU A 58 -3.20 -5.59 7.77
CA LEU A 58 -2.25 -6.66 7.42
C LEU A 58 -1.82 -6.56 5.96
N ALA A 59 -2.78 -6.40 5.03
CA ALA A 59 -2.47 -6.28 3.61
C ALA A 59 -1.56 -5.09 3.31
N ILE A 60 -1.79 -3.95 3.96
CA ILE A 60 -0.95 -2.74 3.81
C ILE A 60 0.48 -3.02 4.25
N PHE A 61 0.70 -3.66 5.41
CA PHE A 61 2.04 -3.96 5.89
C PHE A 61 2.77 -4.99 5.02
N VAL A 62 2.07 -6.03 4.55
CA VAL A 62 2.64 -7.02 3.63
C VAL A 62 3.05 -6.37 2.32
N ILE A 63 2.19 -5.53 1.73
CA ILE A 63 2.52 -4.77 0.52
C ILE A 63 3.70 -3.83 0.79
N ALA A 64 3.70 -3.13 1.92
CA ALA A 64 4.77 -2.21 2.27
C ALA A 64 6.14 -2.91 2.36
N ALA A 65 6.18 -4.06 3.03
CA ALA A 65 7.38 -4.88 3.14
C ALA A 65 7.83 -5.43 1.77
N ALA A 66 6.90 -5.91 0.93
CA ALA A 66 7.23 -6.49 -0.36
C ALA A 66 7.64 -5.46 -1.43
N PHE A 67 6.97 -4.31 -1.47
CA PHE A 67 7.11 -3.33 -2.56
C PHE A 67 8.22 -2.32 -2.28
N GLY A 68 8.58 -2.13 -1.01
CA GLY A 68 9.50 -1.08 -0.56
C GLY A 68 8.85 0.30 -0.54
N ARG A 69 9.56 1.32 -0.05
CA ARG A 69 8.97 2.63 0.30
C ARG A 69 8.22 3.29 -0.86
N LYS A 70 8.87 3.41 -2.01
CA LYS A 70 8.34 4.20 -3.15
C LYS A 70 7.07 3.57 -3.73
N LEU A 71 7.13 2.26 -3.98
CA LEU A 71 6.01 1.56 -4.62
C LEU A 71 4.86 1.34 -3.62
N ALA A 72 5.14 1.08 -2.34
CA ALA A 72 4.12 0.98 -1.31
C ALA A 72 3.31 2.27 -1.13
N VAL A 73 4.00 3.42 -1.03
CA VAL A 73 3.33 4.72 -0.94
C VAL A 73 2.53 5.01 -2.20
N ALA A 74 3.07 4.71 -3.40
CA ALA A 74 2.34 4.87 -4.64
C ALA A 74 1.07 4.00 -4.70
N THR A 75 1.14 2.74 -4.27
CA THR A 75 -0.01 1.82 -4.17
C THR A 75 -1.09 2.38 -3.24
N LEU A 76 -0.71 2.90 -2.07
CA LEU A 76 -1.68 3.45 -1.12
C LEU A 76 -2.29 4.76 -1.61
N LEU A 77 -1.50 5.63 -2.24
CA LEU A 77 -2.04 6.85 -2.86
C LEU A 77 -3.00 6.52 -4.00
N LEU A 78 -2.70 5.50 -4.80
CA LEU A 78 -3.60 5.00 -5.84
C LEU A 78 -4.91 4.48 -5.22
N TYR A 79 -4.82 3.64 -4.18
CA TYR A 79 -5.99 3.15 -3.43
C TYR A 79 -6.86 4.30 -2.89
N LEU A 80 -6.24 5.33 -2.33
CA LEU A 80 -6.97 6.51 -1.83
C LEU A 80 -7.59 7.32 -2.97
N ALA A 81 -6.90 7.47 -4.10
CA ALA A 81 -7.41 8.17 -5.28
C ALA A 81 -8.59 7.41 -5.91
N GLU A 82 -8.51 6.08 -6.00
CA GLU A 82 -9.62 5.21 -6.43
C GLU A 82 -10.85 5.41 -5.54
N GLY A 83 -10.64 5.39 -4.23
CA GLY A 83 -11.72 5.65 -3.26
C GLY A 83 -12.26 7.07 -3.33
N ALA A 84 -11.41 8.08 -3.51
CA ALA A 84 -11.85 9.47 -3.68
C ALA A 84 -12.65 9.68 -4.97
N ALA A 85 -12.30 8.98 -6.05
CA ALA A 85 -13.02 8.99 -7.32
C ALA A 85 -14.42 8.35 -7.25
N GLY A 86 -14.78 7.74 -6.12
CA GLY A 86 -16.10 7.16 -5.89
C GLY A 86 -16.17 5.65 -6.11
N LEU A 87 -15.05 4.98 -6.40
CA LEU A 87 -15.04 3.52 -6.47
C LEU A 87 -15.31 2.93 -5.06
N PRO A 88 -16.07 1.84 -4.95
CA PRO A 88 -16.43 1.22 -3.66
C PRO A 88 -15.29 0.39 -3.03
N VAL A 89 -14.07 0.94 -3.05
CA VAL A 89 -12.84 0.33 -2.52
C VAL A 89 -12.71 0.47 -1.00
N PHE A 90 -13.40 1.43 -0.39
CA PHE A 90 -13.46 1.56 1.06
C PHE A 90 -14.52 0.64 1.65
N TYR A 91 -14.50 0.53 2.98
CA TYR A 91 -15.45 -0.31 3.71
C TYR A 91 -16.89 0.18 3.52
N GLN A 92 -17.18 1.46 3.80
CA GLN A 92 -18.53 2.05 3.70
C GLN A 92 -18.83 2.62 2.30
N GLY A 93 -18.21 2.08 1.24
CA GLY A 93 -18.39 2.55 -0.12
C GLY A 93 -17.19 3.33 -0.64
N GLY A 94 -17.41 4.54 -1.14
CA GLY A 94 -16.40 5.39 -1.76
C GLY A 94 -16.85 6.85 -1.79
N GLY A 95 -15.99 7.71 -2.31
CA GLY A 95 -16.23 9.13 -2.53
C GLY A 95 -15.57 10.04 -1.49
N LEU A 96 -15.50 11.33 -1.83
CA LEU A 96 -14.88 12.38 -1.01
C LEU A 96 -15.51 12.50 0.39
N ALA A 97 -16.79 12.19 0.53
CA ALA A 97 -17.49 12.19 1.83
C ALA A 97 -16.87 11.22 2.84
N TYR A 98 -16.21 10.14 2.37
CA TYR A 98 -15.53 9.18 3.24
C TYR A 98 -14.36 9.83 4.00
N PHE A 99 -13.73 10.86 3.43
CA PHE A 99 -12.63 11.61 4.07
C PHE A 99 -13.09 12.60 5.14
N ALA A 100 -14.41 12.84 5.27
CA ALA A 100 -14.98 13.62 6.37
C ALA A 100 -15.35 12.72 7.57
N GLY A 101 -15.19 11.40 7.44
CA GLY A 101 -15.51 10.42 8.48
C GLY A 101 -14.41 10.24 9.53
N PRO A 102 -14.72 9.57 10.65
CA PRO A 102 -13.76 9.29 11.73
C PRO A 102 -12.62 8.35 11.30
N THR A 103 -12.79 7.60 10.21
CA THR A 103 -11.80 6.64 9.70
C THR A 103 -10.68 7.28 8.86
N THR A 104 -10.80 8.55 8.51
CA THR A 104 -9.81 9.28 7.70
C THR A 104 -8.43 9.31 8.36
N GLY A 105 -8.39 9.41 9.69
CA GLY A 105 -7.14 9.38 10.44
C GLY A 105 -6.37 8.06 10.24
N TYR A 106 -7.08 6.93 10.12
CA TYR A 106 -6.47 5.65 9.81
C TYR A 106 -5.92 5.62 8.38
N LEU A 107 -6.63 6.18 7.40
CA LEU A 107 -6.15 6.26 6.02
C LEU A 107 -4.83 7.03 5.90
N VAL A 108 -4.75 8.19 6.56
CA VAL A 108 -3.51 9.00 6.60
C VAL A 108 -2.41 8.25 7.35
N GLY A 109 -2.73 7.65 8.50
CA GLY A 109 -1.81 6.84 9.28
C GLY A 109 -1.26 5.65 8.49
N PHE A 110 -2.06 5.02 7.64
CA PHE A 110 -1.63 3.90 6.78
C PHE A 110 -0.62 4.33 5.73
N VAL A 111 -0.76 5.52 5.13
CA VAL A 111 0.22 6.04 4.17
C VAL A 111 1.57 6.23 4.85
N ILE A 112 1.56 6.83 6.04
CA ILE A 112 2.78 7.05 6.83
C ILE A 112 3.39 5.71 7.25
N ALA A 113 2.57 4.79 7.79
CA ALA A 113 3.01 3.47 8.21
C ALA A 113 3.60 2.66 7.05
N ALA A 114 2.96 2.64 5.88
CA ALA A 114 3.49 1.98 4.69
C ALA A 114 4.81 2.60 4.22
N GLY A 115 4.94 3.93 4.32
CA GLY A 115 6.21 4.61 4.03
C GLY A 115 7.33 4.21 4.97
N LEU A 116 7.06 4.10 6.27
CA LEU A 116 8.03 3.67 7.29
C LEU A 116 8.38 2.18 7.16
N THR A 117 7.40 1.32 7.01
CA THR A 117 7.62 -0.13 6.82
C THR A 117 8.36 -0.41 5.51
N GLY A 118 7.96 0.24 4.42
CA GLY A 118 8.68 0.11 3.16
C GLY A 118 10.10 0.67 3.22
N TYR A 119 10.34 1.71 4.02
CA TYR A 119 11.70 2.19 4.29
C TYR A 119 12.52 1.17 5.07
N ALA A 120 11.93 0.53 6.09
CA ALA A 120 12.58 -0.53 6.85
C ALA A 120 12.94 -1.73 5.96
N ALA A 121 12.07 -2.10 5.01
CA ALA A 121 12.35 -3.14 4.03
C ALA A 121 13.44 -2.75 3.02
N ASP A 122 13.47 -1.47 2.58
CA ASP A 122 14.55 -0.96 1.74
C ASP A 122 15.92 -0.94 2.48
N LEU A 123 15.91 -0.96 3.82
CA LEU A 123 17.10 -1.13 4.65
C LEU A 123 17.51 -2.60 4.85
N GLY A 124 16.70 -3.55 4.37
CA GLY A 124 16.95 -4.99 4.52
C GLY A 124 16.65 -5.55 5.91
N LEU A 125 15.92 -4.81 6.75
CA LEU A 125 15.52 -5.27 8.10
C LEU A 125 14.53 -6.44 8.07
N ASP A 126 13.93 -6.72 6.92
CA ASP A 126 13.05 -7.87 6.68
C ASP A 126 13.81 -9.18 6.42
N ARG A 127 15.15 -9.12 6.29
CA ARG A 127 15.99 -10.21 5.77
C ARG A 127 17.26 -10.50 6.59
N ASN A 128 17.42 -9.83 7.73
CA ASN A 128 18.57 -9.98 8.63
C ASN A 128 18.24 -10.87 9.82
#